data_AF-A0A067DTL1-F1
#
_entry.id   AF-A0A067DTL1-F1
#
_cell.length_a   1.000
_cell.length_b   1.000
_cell.length_c   1.000
_cell.angle_alpha   90.00
_cell.angle_beta   90.00
_cell.angle_gamma   90.00
#
_symmetry.space_group_name_H-M   'P 1'
#
loop_
_entity.id
_entity.type
_entity.pdbx_description
1 polymer ?
#
loop_
_entity_poly.entity_id
_entity_poly.type
_entity_poly.pdbx_seq_one_letter_code
_entity_poly.pdbx_strand_id
1 'polypeptide(L)'
;MAAYASALNNVALAGPTLFGQVINTAARIAGQSLSYDRSKYFVLLIITDGVLTDLQETKDALVRASDLPLSILIVGVGGADFTQMEVRNVFQLEYLLTSIELLFSIV
;
A
#
# COMPACT_ATOMS: atom_id res chain seq x y z
N MET A 1 -17.56 7.61 -6.37
CA MET A 1 -17.96 8.09 -5.02
C MET A 1 -19.10 7.31 -4.36
N ALA A 2 -20.04 6.70 -5.09
CA ALA A 2 -21.18 6.00 -4.48
C ALA A 2 -20.77 4.87 -3.51
N ALA A 3 -19.79 4.03 -3.88
CA ALA A 3 -19.31 2.95 -3.03
C ALA A 3 -18.67 3.45 -1.72
N TYR A 4 -17.86 4.51 -1.78
CA TYR A 4 -17.25 5.14 -0.60
C TYR A 4 -18.32 5.73 0.34
N ALA A 5 -19.25 6.52 -0.20
CA ALA A 5 -20.34 7.11 0.59
C ALA A 5 -21.27 6.04 1.18
N SER A 6 -21.50 4.95 0.45
CA SER A 6 -22.26 3.80 0.96
C SER A 6 -21.51 3.12 2.10
N ALA A 7 -20.21 2.82 1.95
CA ALA A 7 -19.42 2.18 2.99
C ALA A 7 -19.43 2.98 4.30
N LEU A 8 -19.21 4.30 4.22
CA LEU A 8 -19.22 5.19 5.41
C LEU A 8 -20.49 5.09 6.25
N ASN A 9 -21.65 4.86 5.63
CA ASN A 9 -22.93 4.74 6.34
C ASN A 9 -23.24 3.32 6.82
N ASN A 10 -22.49 2.32 6.34
CA ASN A 10 -22.76 0.90 6.58
C ASN A 10 -21.66 0.17 7.36
N VAL A 11 -20.56 0.85 7.71
CA VAL A 11 -19.46 0.28 8.51
C VAL A 11 -19.16 1.16 9.71
N ALA A 12 -18.78 0.53 10.82
CA ALA A 12 -18.20 1.24 11.96
C ALA A 12 -16.69 1.39 11.73
N LEU A 13 -16.18 2.62 11.83
CA LEU A 13 -14.75 2.87 11.78
C LEU A 13 -14.08 2.23 13.01
N ALA A 14 -13.03 1.46 12.76
CA ALA A 14 -12.28 0.73 13.78
C ALA A 14 -10.78 0.79 13.48
N GLY A 15 -9.97 0.42 14.46
CA GLY A 15 -8.54 0.18 14.31
C GLY A 15 -8.18 -1.27 14.69
N PRO A 16 -6.93 -1.70 14.48
CA PRO A 16 -5.75 -0.92 14.08
C PRO A 16 -5.60 -0.73 12.56
N THR A 17 -4.66 0.13 12.15
CA THR A 17 -4.34 0.39 10.72
C THR A 17 -3.38 -0.67 10.19
N LEU A 18 -3.87 -1.58 9.35
CA LEU A 18 -3.13 -2.73 8.81
C LEU A 18 -3.09 -2.69 7.27
N PHE A 19 -1.91 -2.49 6.66
CA PHE A 19 -1.78 -2.45 5.20
C PHE A 19 -1.48 -3.81 4.59
N GLY A 20 -0.88 -4.75 5.34
CA GLY A 20 -0.49 -6.07 4.85
C GLY A 20 -1.59 -6.78 4.07
N GLN A 21 -2.82 -6.79 4.59
CA GLN A 21 -3.97 -7.46 3.96
C GLN A 21 -4.36 -6.83 2.61
N VAL A 22 -4.35 -5.49 2.53
CA VAL A 22 -4.73 -4.75 1.32
C VAL A 22 -3.65 -4.92 0.23
N ILE A 23 -2.37 -4.83 0.61
CA ILE A 23 -1.24 -5.05 -0.29
C ILE A 23 -1.24 -6.49 -0.82
N ASN A 24 -1.40 -7.48 0.05
CA ASN A 24 -1.48 -8.89 -0.35
C ASN A 24 -2.66 -9.14 -1.32
N THR A 25 -3.80 -8.48 -1.10
CA THR A 25 -4.95 -8.58 -2.00
C THR A 25 -4.65 -7.98 -3.38
N ALA A 26 -4.02 -6.81 -3.44
CA ALA A 26 -3.61 -6.19 -4.69
C ALA A 26 -2.56 -7.03 -5.41
N ALA A 27 -1.56 -7.53 -4.69
CA ALA A 27 -0.53 -8.43 -5.21
C ALA A 27 -1.16 -9.71 -5.79
N ARG A 28 -2.15 -10.31 -5.12
CA ARG A 28 -2.87 -11.46 -5.66
C ARG A 28 -3.58 -11.14 -6.97
N ILE A 29 -4.25 -9.98 -7.06
CA ILE A 29 -4.94 -9.55 -8.29
C ILE A 29 -3.93 -9.31 -9.43
N ALA A 30 -2.84 -8.60 -9.15
CA ALA A 30 -1.77 -8.35 -10.12
C ALA A 30 -1.09 -9.66 -10.57
N GLY A 31 -0.78 -10.56 -9.65
CA GLY A 31 -0.20 -11.87 -9.94
C GLY A 31 -1.13 -12.77 -10.76
N GLN A 32 -2.43 -12.75 -10.49
CA GLN A 32 -3.41 -13.46 -11.32
C GLN A 32 -3.46 -12.90 -12.74
N SER A 33 -3.33 -11.58 -12.90
CA SER A 33 -3.36 -10.94 -14.22
C SER A 33 -2.21 -11.39 -15.13
N LEU A 34 -1.03 -11.68 -14.57
CA LEU A 34 0.13 -12.17 -15.32
C LEU A 34 -0.12 -13.50 -16.05
N SER A 35 -0.99 -14.36 -15.50
CA SER A 35 -1.32 -15.66 -16.08
C SER A 35 -2.30 -15.56 -17.25
N TYR A 36 -3.17 -14.56 -17.26
CA TYR A 36 -4.25 -14.42 -18.25
C TYR A 36 -3.99 -13.31 -19.28
N ASP A 37 -3.30 -12.24 -18.89
CA ASP A 37 -3.13 -11.02 -19.67
C ASP A 37 -1.92 -10.21 -19.17
N ARG A 38 -0.75 -10.49 -19.75
CA ARG A 38 0.55 -9.88 -19.36
C ARG A 38 0.67 -8.38 -19.65
N SER A 39 -0.38 -7.74 -20.16
CA SER A 39 -0.35 -6.31 -20.54
C SER A 39 -0.86 -5.36 -19.46
N LYS A 40 -1.33 -5.89 -18.32
CA LYS A 40 -1.95 -5.07 -17.27
C LYS A 40 -0.94 -4.66 -16.20
N TYR A 41 -0.90 -3.36 -15.95
CA TYR A 41 -0.16 -2.76 -14.85
C TYR A 41 -1.14 -2.18 -13.83
N PHE A 42 -0.89 -2.43 -12.55
CA PHE A 42 -1.79 -2.04 -11.47
C PHE A 42 -1.17 -0.92 -10.63
N VAL A 43 -2.03 -0.03 -10.15
CA VAL A 43 -1.65 1.02 -9.21
C VAL A 43 -2.60 0.95 -8.02
N LEU A 44 -2.07 0.62 -6.84
CA LEU A 44 -2.79 0.62 -5.58
C LEU A 44 -2.62 1.97 -4.88
N LEU A 45 -3.70 2.71 -4.69
CA LEU A 45 -3.73 3.94 -3.89
C LEU A 45 -4.33 3.63 -2.51
N ILE A 46 -3.53 3.83 -1.46
CA ILE A 46 -3.95 3.72 -0.05
C ILE A 46 -4.03 5.13 0.52
N ILE A 47 -5.17 5.48 1.13
CA ILE A 47 -5.35 6.76 1.84
C ILE A 47 -5.54 6.44 3.31
N THR A 48 -4.72 7.05 4.18
CA THR A 48 -4.77 6.83 5.64
C THR A 48 -4.63 8.13 6.39
N ASP A 49 -5.24 8.25 7.56
CA ASP A 49 -5.13 9.39 8.46
C ASP A 49 -4.21 9.12 9.67
N GLY A 50 -3.57 7.95 9.73
CA GLY A 50 -2.84 7.52 10.90
C GLY A 50 -1.64 6.62 10.59
N VAL A 51 -0.90 6.30 11.65
CA VAL A 51 0.31 5.48 11.56
C VAL A 51 0.02 4.00 11.44
N LEU A 52 0.94 3.32 10.78
CA LEU A 52 0.89 1.89 10.59
C LEU A 52 1.14 1.15 11.90
N THR A 53 0.26 0.22 12.27
CA THR A 53 0.46 -0.59 13.48
C THR A 53 1.34 -1.81 13.21
N ASP A 54 1.33 -2.35 11.98
CA ASP A 54 2.14 -3.50 11.59
C ASP A 54 3.10 -3.18 10.45
N LEU A 55 4.28 -2.66 10.82
CA LEU A 55 5.36 -2.33 9.90
C LEU A 55 6.01 -3.57 9.29
N GLN A 56 6.16 -4.66 10.06
CA GLN A 56 6.86 -5.84 9.61
C GLN A 56 6.05 -6.61 8.56
N GLU A 57 4.77 -6.87 8.83
CA GLU A 57 3.88 -7.54 7.86
C GLU A 57 3.76 -6.73 6.56
N THR A 58 3.69 -5.41 6.69
CA THR A 58 3.60 -4.51 5.54
C THR A 58 4.87 -4.54 4.71
N LYS A 59 6.06 -4.53 5.33
CA LYS A 59 7.34 -4.69 4.62
C LYS A 59 7.40 -6.02 3.88
N ASP A 60 7.02 -7.11 4.53
CA ASP A 60 7.05 -8.44 3.90
C ASP A 60 6.05 -8.52 2.73
N ALA A 61 4.89 -7.87 2.84
CA ALA A 61 3.92 -7.76 1.76
C ALA A 61 4.45 -6.92 0.57
N LEU A 62 5.14 -5.82 0.85
CA LEU A 62 5.79 -4.99 -0.18
C LEU A 62 6.89 -5.76 -0.92
N VAL A 63 7.74 -6.48 -0.18
CA VAL A 63 8.80 -7.32 -0.77
C VAL A 63 8.19 -8.41 -1.66
N ARG A 64 7.09 -9.07 -1.24
CA ARG A 64 6.41 -10.04 -2.10
C ARG A 64 5.77 -9.41 -3.34
N ALA A 65 5.34 -8.16 -3.24
CA ALA A 65 4.71 -7.44 -4.33
C ALA A 65 5.72 -6.86 -5.35
N SER A 66 7.01 -6.75 -5.01
CA SER A 66 8.02 -6.09 -5.85
C SER A 66 8.26 -6.78 -7.19
N ASP A 67 7.98 -8.08 -7.28
CA ASP A 67 8.15 -8.88 -8.51
C ASP A 67 6.92 -8.81 -9.42
N LEU A 68 5.88 -8.07 -9.04
CA LEU A 68 4.62 -7.96 -9.77
C LEU A 68 4.52 -6.61 -10.50
N PRO A 69 3.71 -6.52 -11.58
CA PRO A 69 3.43 -5.25 -12.26
C PRO A 69 2.46 -4.39 -11.43
N LEU A 70 2.89 -3.98 -10.24
CA LEU A 70 2.10 -3.28 -9.24
C LEU A 70 2.91 -2.13 -8.63
N SER A 71 2.42 -0.91 -8.80
CA SER A 71 2.85 0.27 -8.02
C SER A 71 1.92 0.46 -6.82
N ILE A 72 2.47 0.94 -5.70
CA ILE A 72 1.70 1.24 -4.49
C ILE A 72 1.99 2.69 -4.10
N LEU A 73 0.94 3.49 -3.94
CA LEU A 73 0.99 4.86 -3.46
C LEU A 73 0.25 4.95 -2.14
N ILE A 74 0.88 5.53 -1.13
CA ILE A 74 0.29 5.74 0.18
C ILE A 74 0.20 7.24 0.40
N VAL A 75 -1.02 7.73 0.63
CA VAL A 75 -1.31 9.14 0.90
C VAL A 75 -1.78 9.27 2.34
N GLY A 76 -0.98 9.96 3.14
CA GLY A 76 -1.35 10.40 4.48
C GLY A 76 -2.25 11.63 4.40
N VAL A 77 -3.36 11.65 5.14
CA VAL A 77 -4.24 12.81 5.28
C VAL A 77 -4.37 13.20 6.74
N GLY A 78 -4.56 14.49 7.03
CA GLY A 78 -4.70 14.97 8.41
C GLY A 78 -3.36 15.26 9.10
N GLY A 79 -3.39 15.37 10.43
CA GLY A 79 -2.27 15.87 11.24
C GLY A 79 -1.49 14.79 12.01
N ALA A 80 -1.57 13.52 11.60
CA ALA A 80 -0.81 12.45 12.23
C ALA A 80 0.69 12.55 11.94
N ASP A 81 1.51 11.93 12.78
CA ASP A 81 2.96 11.88 12.60
C ASP A 81 3.32 10.77 11.60
N PHE A 82 3.59 11.15 10.34
CA PHE A 82 3.93 10.21 9.28
C PHE A 82 5.42 9.80 9.24
N THR A 83 6.23 10.16 10.24
CA THR A 83 7.69 9.85 10.27
C THR A 83 8.03 8.36 10.14
N GLN A 84 7.17 7.47 10.64
CA GLN A 84 7.36 6.02 10.51
C GLN A 84 7.07 5.50 9.09
N MET A 85 6.33 6.25 8.28
CA MET A 85 6.02 5.93 6.89
C MET A 85 6.98 6.58 5.89
N GLU A 86 7.95 7.36 6.37
CA GLU A 86 9.00 7.93 5.53
C GLU A 86 9.92 6.82 5.00
N VAL A 87 10.29 6.92 3.71
CA VAL A 87 11.12 5.95 2.97
C VAL A 87 12.35 5.51 3.76
N ARG A 88 12.96 6.42 4.53
CA ARG A 88 14.16 6.15 5.33
C ARG A 88 13.95 5.10 6.43
N ASN A 89 12.75 5.01 7.00
CA ASN A 89 12.42 4.04 8.05
C ASN A 89 11.81 2.73 7.50
N VAL A 90 11.06 2.81 6.39
CA VAL A 90 10.42 1.64 5.78
C VAL A 90 11.43 0.78 5.00
N PHE A 91 12.45 1.40 4.39
CA PHE A 91 13.41 0.74 3.48
C PHE A 91 14.88 0.83 3.92
N GLN A 92 15.17 0.77 5.22
CA GLN A 92 16.56 0.71 5.68
C GLN A 92 17.19 -0.67 5.45
N LEU A 93 17.45 -1.02 4.18
CA LEU A 93 18.47 -1.98 3.73
C LEU A 93 18.96 -1.53 2.34
N GLU A 94 20.22 -1.11 2.27
CA GLU A 94 20.95 -0.52 1.12
C GLU A 94 21.10 -1.42 -0.14
N TYR A 95 20.25 -2.43 -0.36
CA TYR A 95 20.48 -3.45 -1.41
C TYR A 95 19.30 -3.78 -2.34
N LEU A 96 18.17 -3.07 -2.29
CA LEU A 96 16.95 -3.42 -3.06
C LEU A 96 16.54 -2.36 -4.10
N LEU A 97 17.50 -1.70 -4.74
CA LEU A 97 17.27 -0.51 -5.57
C LEU A 97 16.82 -0.72 -7.03
N THR A 98 16.45 -1.92 -7.48
CA THR A 98 16.19 -2.13 -8.92
C THR A 98 14.75 -2.09 -9.43
N SER A 99 13.70 -2.07 -8.59
CA SER A 99 12.32 -2.16 -9.14
C SER A 99 11.20 -1.41 -8.42
N ILE A 100 11.46 -0.62 -7.38
CA ILE A 100 10.38 0.06 -6.63
C ILE A 100 10.51 1.58 -6.76
N GLU A 101 9.81 2.17 -7.72
CA GLU A 101 9.49 3.60 -7.68
C GLU A 101 8.29 3.83 -6.75
N LEU A 102 8.55 3.93 -5.44
CA LEU A 102 7.56 4.43 -4.49
C LEU A 102 7.52 5.95 -4.60
N LEU A 103 6.62 6.46 -5.44
CA LEU A 103 6.38 7.90 -5.56
C LEU A 103 5.52 8.37 -4.38
N PHE A 104 6.15 8.60 -3.23
CA PHE A 104 5.51 9.30 -2.11
C PHE A 104 5.47 10.79 -2.42
N SER A 105 4.35 11.27 -2.97
CA SER A 105 4.06 12.70 -2.99
C SER A 105 3.39 13.06 -1.67
N ILE A 106 4.18 13.52 -0.70
CA ILE A 106 3.65 14.27 0.44
C ILE A 106 3.16 15.61 -0.15
N VAL A 107 1.85 15.80 -0.19
CA VAL A 107 1.22 17.11 -0.44
C VAL A 107 0.39 17.46 0.79
#